data_AF-A0A2N1SWL1-F1
#
_entry.id   AF-A0A2N1SWL1-F1
#
_cell.length_a   1.000
_cell.length_b   1.000
_cell.length_c   1.000
_cell.angle_alpha   90.00
_cell.angle_beta   90.00
_cell.angle_gamma   90.00
#
_symmetry.space_group_name_H-M   'P 1'
#
loop_
_entity.id
_entity.type
_entity.pdbx_description
1 polymer ?
#
loop_
_entity_poly.entity_id
_entity_poly.type
_entity_poly.pdbx_seq_one_letter_code
_entity_poly.pdbx_strand_id
1 'polypeptide(L)'
;MFRKIVSNLPFSPALIGQLSFYAKRLKKEEATRRLGIIFIILALIVQSLAIFQPAESANASNPSDMVSGGLGTGESRSFSNYLAPYDANTKYLRDVMNYVGITRDEITSTQFTSFKVGNRLSWGFAPTFSYEQGERQYSIPNSEGQIVTTAYSRPLNLRMSEDTDVWGWVGHSSKIGWFAIMQSCGNLVTDITPPPPPPPKCVVNNELLASDENCKPCPGNSTLWIDSPACIPNIIKSKSATNTTQASKNASTVVAKASDQISYTITVENNGLKSNQLKLEEHLADVLEYSTIIDNGGGTLDKDTNILSWPDITLEPNSKQTRTFIVRLMDAIPATAKGKSNDTSYDCVMTNTFGNSIDVNVDCPTPKVIETVTAELPKTGATENMLFMGIVFSIAIYFYARTRQVKKEVRLIRKNANTGTI
;
A
#
# COMPACT_ATOMS: atom_id res chain seq x y z
N MET A 1 55.79 31.59 88.24
CA MET A 1 55.76 30.38 89.11
C MET A 1 57.15 29.79 89.35
N PHE A 2 57.92 29.45 88.30
CA PHE A 2 59.27 28.87 88.41
C PHE A 2 60.25 29.66 89.29
N ARG A 3 60.33 30.99 89.12
CA ARG A 3 61.19 31.87 89.94
C ARG A 3 60.87 31.81 91.45
N LYS A 4 59.60 31.57 91.82
CA LYS A 4 59.14 31.49 93.22
C LYS A 4 59.46 30.14 93.89
N ILE A 5 59.64 29.09 93.08
CA ILE A 5 60.06 27.75 93.53
C ILE A 5 61.59 27.73 93.68
N VAL A 6 62.34 28.32 92.75
CA VAL A 6 63.82 28.39 92.80
C VAL A 6 64.31 29.29 93.93
N SER A 7 63.63 30.39 94.25
CA SER A 7 64.01 31.29 95.34
C SER A 7 63.84 30.70 96.75
N ASN A 8 63.00 29.67 96.91
CA ASN A 8 62.70 29.03 98.20
C ASN A 8 63.37 27.66 98.39
N LEU A 9 64.14 27.19 97.39
CA LEU A 9 64.85 25.91 97.44
C LEU A 9 65.82 25.74 98.64
N PRO A 10 66.53 26.80 99.12
CA PRO A 10 67.43 26.67 100.27
C PRO A 10 66.71 26.46 101.61
N PHE A 11 65.41 26.75 101.69
CA PHE A 11 64.66 26.81 102.95
C PHE A 11 63.75 25.60 103.19
N SER A 12 63.61 24.67 102.24
CA SER A 12 62.86 23.42 102.43
C SER A 12 63.30 22.32 101.45
N PRO A 13 64.02 21.29 101.93
CA PRO A 13 64.48 20.15 101.11
C PRO A 13 63.34 19.38 100.41
N ALA A 14 62.10 19.50 100.91
CA ALA A 14 60.93 18.83 100.36
C ALA A 14 60.52 19.37 98.97
N LEU A 15 60.96 20.57 98.56
CA LEU A 15 60.65 21.14 97.25
C LEU A 15 61.49 20.57 96.09
N ILE A 16 62.59 19.87 96.37
CA ILE A 16 63.46 19.28 95.34
C ILE A 16 62.72 18.19 94.54
N GLY A 17 61.87 17.40 95.20
CA GLY A 17 61.01 16.40 94.55
C GLY A 17 60.02 17.03 93.57
N GLN A 18 59.38 18.14 93.97
CA GLN A 18 58.42 18.87 93.13
C GLN A 18 59.10 19.59 91.94
N LEU A 19 60.32 20.10 92.12
CA LEU A 19 61.11 20.68 91.04
C LEU A 19 61.51 19.62 89.99
N SER A 20 61.86 18.41 90.44
CA SER A 20 62.19 17.29 89.52
C SER A 20 60.97 16.84 88.70
N PHE A 21 59.78 16.84 89.31
CA PHE A 21 58.53 16.55 88.62
C PHE A 21 58.18 17.63 87.60
N TYR A 22 58.35 18.91 87.98
CA TYR A 22 58.13 20.04 87.09
C TYR A 22 59.13 20.06 85.93
N ALA A 23 60.40 19.74 86.16
CA ALA A 23 61.43 19.64 85.12
C ALA A 23 61.18 18.46 84.16
N LYS A 24 60.77 17.29 84.68
CA LYS A 24 60.36 16.14 83.85
C LYS A 24 59.13 16.47 83.01
N ARG A 25 58.15 17.16 83.60
CA ARG A 25 56.94 17.62 82.89
C ARG A 25 57.30 18.63 81.81
N LEU A 26 58.16 19.61 82.09
CA LEU A 26 58.64 20.58 81.10
C LEU A 26 59.38 19.92 79.94
N LYS A 27 60.27 18.96 80.20
CA LYS A 27 60.93 18.19 79.12
C LYS A 27 59.93 17.41 78.28
N LYS A 28 58.90 16.85 78.90
CA LYS A 28 57.83 16.15 78.18
C LYS A 28 57.03 17.12 77.33
N GLU A 29 56.67 18.28 77.88
CA GLU A 29 55.94 19.35 77.20
C GLU A 29 56.73 19.94 76.02
N GLU A 30 58.05 20.14 76.19
CA GLU A 30 58.99 20.55 75.14
C GLU A 30 59.07 19.52 74.02
N ALA A 31 59.17 18.22 74.37
CA ALA A 31 59.16 17.14 73.38
C ALA A 31 57.84 17.12 72.57
N THR A 32 56.69 17.22 73.24
CA THR A 32 55.38 17.30 72.56
C THR A 32 55.26 18.54 71.68
N ARG A 33 55.74 19.71 72.12
CA ARG A 33 55.74 20.94 71.31
C ARG A 33 56.63 20.83 70.08
N ARG A 34 57.83 20.24 70.22
CA ARG A 34 58.77 20.06 69.11
C ARG A 34 58.22 19.09 68.07
N LEU A 35 57.55 18.02 68.51
CA LEU A 35 56.87 17.06 67.64
C LEU A 35 55.66 17.70 66.94
N GLY A 36 54.88 18.51 67.67
CA GLY A 36 53.76 19.27 67.10
C GLY A 36 54.20 20.26 66.02
N ILE A 37 55.33 20.96 66.20
CA ILE A 37 55.88 21.87 65.18
C ILE A 37 56.32 21.10 63.93
N ILE A 38 56.94 19.93 64.08
CA ILE A 38 57.30 19.08 62.93
C ILE A 38 56.04 18.68 62.15
N PHE A 39 54.98 18.26 62.83
CA PHE A 39 53.71 17.93 62.19
C PHE A 39 53.06 19.13 61.49
N ILE A 40 53.15 20.33 62.06
CA ILE A 40 52.65 21.56 61.43
C ILE A 40 53.45 21.88 60.16
N ILE A 41 54.78 21.78 60.21
CA ILE A 41 55.64 22.00 59.03
C ILE A 41 55.34 20.95 57.95
N LEU A 42 55.18 19.69 58.32
CA LEU A 42 54.84 18.62 57.39
C LEU A 42 53.44 18.82 56.78
N ALA A 43 52.47 19.26 57.57
CA ALA A 43 51.14 19.62 57.10
C ALA A 43 51.17 20.82 56.13
N LEU A 44 52.00 21.83 56.39
CA LEU A 44 52.22 22.96 55.49
C LEU A 44 52.90 22.55 54.18
N ILE A 45 53.86 21.61 54.24
CA ILE A 45 54.50 21.06 53.03
C ILE A 45 53.47 20.26 52.21
N VAL A 46 52.67 19.40 52.84
CA VAL A 46 51.60 18.65 52.17
C VAL A 46 50.55 19.59 51.56
N GLN A 47 50.16 20.65 52.28
CA GLN A 47 49.26 21.68 51.75
C GLN A 47 49.90 22.45 50.59
N SER A 48 51.20 22.75 50.64
CA SER A 48 51.89 23.42 49.53
C SER A 48 51.99 22.55 48.27
N LEU A 49 52.14 21.22 48.42
CA LEU A 49 52.13 20.26 47.31
C LEU A 49 50.72 20.11 46.69
N ALA A 50 49.66 20.27 47.48
CA ALA A 50 48.29 20.29 46.98
C ALA A 50 47.96 21.53 46.13
N ILE A 51 48.72 22.64 46.27
CA ILE A 51 48.55 23.87 45.45
C ILE A 51 49.21 23.72 44.07
N PHE A 52 50.16 22.78 43.91
CA PHE A 52 50.84 22.49 42.65
C PHE A 52 50.24 21.33 41.86
N GLN A 53 49.12 20.75 42.33
CA GLN A 53 48.32 19.88 41.47
C GLN A 53 47.35 20.77 40.68
N PRO A 54 47.47 20.86 39.34
CA PRO A 54 46.46 21.52 38.55
C PRO A 54 45.11 20.86 38.86
N ALA A 55 44.07 21.68 39.07
CA ALA A 55 42.73 21.19 39.35
C ALA A 55 42.33 20.12 38.32
N GLU A 56 41.73 19.03 38.79
CA GLU A 56 41.18 17.91 38.03
C GLU A 56 40.08 18.33 37.02
N SER A 57 40.43 19.13 36.00
CA SER A 57 39.62 19.30 34.79
C SER A 57 39.90 18.22 33.75
N ALA A 58 40.90 17.35 33.98
CA ALA A 58 41.25 16.25 33.09
C ALA A 58 40.38 14.98 33.28
N ASN A 59 39.67 14.84 34.41
CA ASN A 59 38.89 13.63 34.76
C ASN A 59 37.37 13.82 34.78
N ALA A 60 36.84 15.02 34.52
CA ALA A 60 35.40 15.23 34.46
C ALA A 60 34.83 14.86 33.07
N SER A 61 34.96 13.59 32.68
CA SER A 61 34.27 13.08 31.49
C SER A 61 32.78 13.03 31.76
N ASN A 62 32.00 13.72 30.93
CA ASN A 62 30.55 13.64 30.93
C ASN A 62 30.09 12.60 29.89
N PRO A 63 29.02 11.81 30.15
CA PRO A 63 28.47 10.88 29.16
C PRO A 63 28.12 11.54 27.82
N SER A 64 27.76 12.82 27.86
CA SER A 64 27.46 13.60 26.67
C SER A 64 28.68 13.94 25.82
N ASP A 65 29.90 13.85 26.34
CA ASP A 65 31.11 14.30 25.66
C ASP A 65 31.36 13.45 24.42
N MET A 66 31.63 14.11 23.29
CA MET A 66 32.02 13.42 22.06
C MET A 66 33.45 12.88 22.15
N VAL A 67 34.33 13.57 22.87
CA VAL A 67 35.65 13.09 23.27
C VAL A 67 35.74 13.16 24.79
N SER A 68 35.77 11.99 25.45
CA SER A 68 35.84 11.89 26.91
C SER A 68 37.06 12.64 27.48
N GLY A 69 36.84 13.61 28.37
CA GLY A 69 37.91 14.42 28.96
C GLY A 69 38.42 15.56 28.07
N GLY A 70 37.80 15.76 26.89
CA GLY A 70 38.12 16.87 26.00
C GLY A 70 39.47 16.75 25.29
N LEU A 71 39.95 17.89 24.78
CA LEU A 71 41.14 18.00 23.92
C LEU A 71 42.35 18.55 24.69
N GLY A 72 42.28 18.59 26.02
CA GLY A 72 43.33 19.11 26.91
C GLY A 72 43.33 20.63 27.03
N THR A 73 43.88 21.15 28.14
CA THR A 73 43.97 22.59 28.46
C THR A 73 45.41 23.05 28.59
N GLY A 74 45.68 24.34 28.37
CA GLY A 74 47.03 24.91 28.51
C GLY A 74 48.05 24.22 27.62
N GLU A 75 49.16 23.79 28.22
CA GLU A 75 50.27 23.09 27.55
C GLU A 75 49.89 21.66 27.08
N SER A 76 48.86 21.05 27.67
CA SER A 76 48.37 19.71 27.28
C SER A 76 47.33 19.74 26.14
N ARG A 77 47.02 20.93 25.60
CA ARG A 77 46.09 21.08 24.47
C ARG A 77 46.65 20.41 23.23
N SER A 78 45.94 19.41 22.70
CA SER A 78 46.35 18.69 21.49
C SER A 78 45.15 18.33 20.63
N PHE A 79 45.15 18.77 19.37
CA PHE A 79 44.10 18.37 18.41
C PHE A 79 44.18 16.88 18.06
N SER A 80 45.33 16.23 18.27
CA SER A 80 45.46 14.79 18.14
C SER A 80 44.54 14.04 19.11
N ASN A 81 44.17 14.64 20.25
CA ASN A 81 43.18 14.08 21.19
C ASN A 81 41.78 13.96 20.56
N TYR A 82 41.50 14.71 19.49
CA TYR A 82 40.28 14.56 18.68
C TYR A 82 40.49 13.67 17.46
N LEU A 83 41.60 13.86 16.72
CA LEU A 83 41.85 13.11 15.50
C LEU A 83 42.03 11.60 15.76
N ALA A 84 42.69 11.21 16.85
CA ALA A 84 42.87 9.80 17.19
C ALA A 84 41.53 9.05 17.42
N PRO A 85 40.61 9.51 18.29
CA PRO A 85 39.31 8.85 18.44
C PRO A 85 38.43 8.97 17.19
N TYR A 86 38.55 10.05 16.39
CA TYR A 86 37.86 10.16 15.11
C TYR A 86 38.33 9.08 14.12
N ASP A 87 39.64 8.93 13.94
CA ASP A 87 40.22 7.95 13.01
C ASP A 87 39.95 6.51 13.45
N ALA A 88 39.97 6.27 14.77
CA ALA A 88 39.57 4.99 15.35
C ALA A 88 38.03 4.77 15.38
N ASN A 89 37.24 5.76 15.00
CA ASN A 89 35.78 5.80 15.14
C ASN A 89 35.27 5.45 16.55
N THR A 90 36.00 5.87 17.57
CA THR A 90 35.63 5.68 18.96
C THR A 90 34.30 6.37 19.23
N LYS A 91 33.36 5.69 19.90
CA LYS A 91 31.98 6.16 20.11
C LYS A 91 31.25 6.57 18.82
N TYR A 92 31.65 6.03 17.65
CA TYR A 92 31.08 6.37 16.34
C TYR A 92 31.27 7.84 15.95
N LEU A 93 32.32 8.49 16.47
CA LEU A 93 32.60 9.91 16.23
C LEU A 93 32.71 10.25 14.74
N ARG A 94 33.36 9.38 13.94
CA ARG A 94 33.46 9.60 12.48
C ARG A 94 32.11 9.47 11.80
N ASP A 95 31.27 8.51 12.21
CA ASP A 95 29.93 8.35 11.65
C ASP A 95 29.04 9.57 11.95
N VAL A 96 29.13 10.15 13.15
CA VAL A 96 28.41 11.39 13.49
C VAL A 96 28.84 12.56 12.60
N MET A 97 30.16 12.76 12.43
CA MET A 97 30.65 13.85 11.58
C MET A 97 30.24 13.66 10.12
N ASN A 98 30.31 12.43 9.60
CA ASN A 98 29.84 12.10 8.26
C ASN A 98 28.33 12.33 8.09
N TYR A 99 27.53 11.95 9.09
CA TYR A 99 26.09 12.19 9.10
C TYR A 99 25.75 13.68 9.02
N VAL A 100 26.42 14.49 9.85
CA VAL A 100 26.26 15.96 9.81
C VAL A 100 26.75 16.53 8.48
N GLY A 101 27.75 15.92 7.87
CA GLY A 101 28.28 16.32 6.56
C GLY A 101 29.64 17.01 6.62
N ILE A 102 30.39 16.79 7.70
CA ILE A 102 31.72 17.37 7.90
C ILE A 102 32.76 16.31 7.58
N THR A 103 33.63 16.61 6.61
CA THR A 103 34.68 15.70 6.15
C THR A 103 35.92 15.75 7.04
N ARG A 104 36.77 14.72 6.97
CA ARG A 104 38.05 14.70 7.69
C ARG A 104 38.97 15.85 7.31
N ASP A 105 39.02 16.20 6.03
CA ASP A 105 39.86 17.30 5.53
C ASP A 105 39.39 18.64 6.11
N GLU A 106 38.07 18.87 6.13
CA GLU A 106 37.46 20.02 6.80
C GLU A 106 37.82 20.07 8.29
N ILE A 107 37.79 18.93 9.00
CA ILE A 107 38.22 18.83 10.41
C ILE A 107 39.70 19.20 10.58
N THR A 108 40.59 18.67 9.74
CA THR A 108 42.03 18.95 9.84
C THR A 108 42.41 20.39 9.47
N SER A 109 41.56 21.09 8.72
CA SER A 109 41.75 22.51 8.36
C SER A 109 41.29 23.50 9.44
N THR A 110 40.69 23.01 10.52
CA THR A 110 40.20 23.86 11.61
C THR A 110 41.33 24.63 12.30
N GLN A 111 41.00 25.80 12.83
CA GLN A 111 41.93 26.66 13.57
C GLN A 111 41.51 26.80 15.01
N PHE A 112 42.47 26.71 15.93
CA PHE A 112 42.21 26.93 17.35
C PHE A 112 41.94 28.41 17.63
N THR A 113 40.75 28.75 18.08
CA THR A 113 40.32 30.11 18.41
C THR A 113 39.12 30.06 19.38
N SER A 114 38.57 31.21 19.75
CA SER A 114 37.33 31.30 20.49
C SER A 114 36.15 31.67 19.57
N PHE A 115 34.94 31.26 19.98
CA PHE A 115 33.69 31.67 19.36
C PHE A 115 32.65 32.02 20.42
N LYS A 116 31.75 32.96 20.10
CA LYS A 116 30.62 33.31 20.97
C LYS A 116 29.58 32.20 20.99
N VAL A 117 28.91 31.96 22.11
CA VAL A 117 27.84 30.96 22.18
C VAL A 117 26.71 31.27 21.19
N GLY A 118 26.15 32.48 21.23
CA GLY A 118 25.03 32.88 20.37
C GLY A 118 23.90 31.84 20.31
N ASN A 119 23.29 31.67 19.12
CA ASN A 119 22.23 30.69 18.87
C ASN A 119 22.74 29.31 18.39
N ARG A 120 24.00 28.98 18.69
CA ARG A 120 24.65 27.78 18.16
C ARG A 120 24.12 26.52 18.82
N LEU A 121 24.21 25.40 18.09
CA LEU A 121 23.79 24.09 18.55
C LEU A 121 25.01 23.27 18.95
N SER A 122 25.04 22.73 20.16
CA SER A 122 26.03 21.76 20.60
C SER A 122 25.50 20.34 20.41
N TRP A 123 26.36 19.45 19.95
CA TRP A 123 26.08 18.04 19.75
C TRP A 123 26.74 17.18 20.83
N GLY A 124 26.06 16.13 21.26
CA GLY A 124 26.59 15.18 22.24
C GLY A 124 25.90 13.83 22.20
N PHE A 125 26.40 12.88 22.99
CA PHE A 125 25.90 11.49 23.01
C PHE A 125 24.86 11.20 24.09
N ALA A 126 24.52 12.18 24.93
CA ALA A 126 23.49 12.02 25.96
C ALA A 126 22.50 13.20 25.91
N PRO A 127 21.21 12.93 26.12
CA PRO A 127 20.20 13.98 26.19
C PRO A 127 20.41 14.85 27.43
N THR A 128 20.04 16.12 27.36
CA THR A 128 20.17 17.07 28.48
C THR A 128 18.95 17.96 28.64
N PHE A 129 18.23 18.25 27.55
CA PHE A 129 17.05 19.09 27.55
C PHE A 129 15.86 18.39 26.89
N SER A 130 14.67 18.94 27.09
CA SER A 130 13.44 18.45 26.44
C SER A 130 13.36 18.85 24.97
N TYR A 131 12.48 18.19 24.22
CA TYR A 131 12.23 18.52 22.81
C TYR A 131 11.68 19.95 22.65
N GLU A 132 10.85 20.40 23.60
CA GLU A 132 10.25 21.73 23.67
C GLU A 132 11.31 22.82 23.88
N GLN A 133 12.40 22.50 24.57
CA GLN A 133 13.56 23.39 24.76
C GLN A 133 14.47 23.43 23.52
N GLY A 134 14.18 22.64 22.47
CA GLY A 134 14.93 22.66 21.23
C GLY A 134 15.95 21.51 21.07
N GLU A 135 16.00 20.55 21.99
CA GLU A 135 16.83 19.35 21.80
C GLU A 135 16.24 18.46 20.69
N ARG A 136 17.11 17.89 19.86
CA ARG A 136 16.73 16.98 18.77
C ARG A 136 17.58 15.72 18.81
N GLN A 137 16.94 14.57 18.63
CA GLN A 137 17.58 13.27 18.58
C GLN A 137 17.83 12.84 17.13
N TYR A 138 19.00 12.30 16.85
CA TYR A 138 19.41 11.83 15.53
C TYR A 138 19.90 10.38 15.61
N SER A 139 19.30 9.52 14.79
CA SER A 139 19.79 8.14 14.60
C SER A 139 20.90 8.16 13.56
N ILE A 140 22.10 7.73 13.96
CA ILE A 140 23.32 7.87 13.17
C ILE A 140 23.62 6.54 12.48
N PRO A 141 23.56 6.47 11.13
CA PRO A 141 23.95 5.30 10.38
C PRO A 141 25.47 5.23 10.16
N ASN A 142 26.00 4.02 10.02
CA ASN A 142 27.34 3.79 9.44
C ASN A 142 27.32 3.87 7.91
N SER A 143 28.47 3.62 7.26
CA SER A 143 28.59 3.60 5.79
C SER A 143 27.73 2.54 5.08
N GLU A 144 27.26 1.52 5.81
CA GLU A 144 26.37 0.47 5.30
C GLU A 144 24.88 0.78 5.52
N GLY A 145 24.56 1.94 6.11
CA GLY A 145 23.19 2.36 6.41
C GLY A 145 22.60 1.77 7.70
N GLN A 146 23.38 1.02 8.49
CA GLN A 146 22.93 0.48 9.78
C GLN A 146 23.03 1.54 10.87
N ILE A 147 21.99 1.70 11.69
CA ILE A 147 22.01 2.63 12.83
C ILE A 147 22.98 2.12 13.90
N VAL A 148 24.02 2.89 14.20
CA VAL A 148 25.10 2.51 15.12
C VAL A 148 25.12 3.30 16.42
N THR A 149 24.60 4.53 16.41
CA THR A 149 24.53 5.35 17.62
C THR A 149 23.40 6.37 17.56
N THR A 150 23.18 7.07 18.67
CA THR A 150 22.28 8.21 18.76
C THR A 150 23.07 9.44 19.18
N ALA A 151 22.86 10.56 18.48
CA ALA A 151 23.42 11.86 18.85
C ALA A 151 22.29 12.87 19.10
N TYR A 152 22.58 13.89 19.90
CA TYR A 152 21.61 14.91 20.31
C TYR A 152 22.18 16.29 19.96
N SER A 153 21.41 17.11 19.24
CA SER A 153 21.73 18.53 19.08
C SER A 153 20.88 19.35 20.04
N ARG A 154 21.44 20.41 20.62
CA ARG A 154 20.75 21.27 21.57
C ARG A 154 21.26 22.71 21.54
N PRO A 155 20.42 23.72 21.83
CA PRO A 155 20.87 25.11 21.91
C PRO A 155 21.92 25.29 23.01
N LEU A 156 23.10 25.79 22.64
CA LEU A 156 24.23 25.95 23.56
C LEU A 156 23.97 27.07 24.58
N ASN A 157 23.14 28.06 24.22
CA ASN A 157 22.74 29.17 25.10
C ASN A 157 21.88 28.74 26.30
N LEU A 158 21.34 27.51 26.31
CA LEU A 158 20.66 26.96 27.49
C LEU A 158 21.63 26.63 28.63
N ARG A 159 22.93 26.47 28.33
CA ARG A 159 23.96 26.08 29.31
C ARG A 159 24.95 27.20 29.63
N MET A 160 25.09 28.17 28.74
CA MET A 160 26.07 29.25 28.82
C MET A 160 25.44 30.54 28.28
N SER A 161 25.82 31.71 28.81
CA SER A 161 25.34 32.99 28.26
C SER A 161 25.78 33.15 26.80
N GLU A 162 24.93 33.75 25.95
CA GLU A 162 25.18 33.94 24.52
C GLU A 162 26.48 34.70 24.22
N ASP A 163 26.87 35.62 25.11
CA ASP A 163 28.08 36.43 25.01
C ASP A 163 29.36 35.72 25.49
N THR A 164 29.25 34.48 25.98
CA THR A 164 30.41 33.73 26.48
C THR A 164 31.31 33.30 25.34
N ASP A 165 32.62 33.50 25.48
CA ASP A 165 33.61 32.95 24.57
C ASP A 165 33.91 31.49 24.94
N VAL A 166 33.75 30.59 23.97
CA VAL A 166 34.08 29.17 24.08
C VAL A 166 35.30 28.90 23.22
N TRP A 167 36.32 28.27 23.80
CA TRP A 167 37.54 27.89 23.10
C TRP A 167 37.37 26.55 22.39
N GLY A 168 37.88 26.47 21.16
CA GLY A 168 37.78 25.27 20.34
C GLY A 168 38.46 25.40 18.99
N TRP A 169 38.25 24.41 18.16
CA TRP A 169 38.74 24.38 16.78
C TRP A 169 37.60 24.75 15.85
N VAL A 170 37.71 25.89 15.20
CA VAL A 170 36.68 26.45 14.33
C VAL A 170 37.04 26.16 12.87
N GLY A 171 36.06 25.74 12.08
CA GLY A 171 36.22 25.44 10.66
C GLY A 171 34.96 25.74 9.86
N HIS A 172 35.01 25.35 8.59
CA HIS A 172 33.91 25.52 7.65
C HIS A 172 33.72 24.23 6.85
N SER A 173 32.48 23.76 6.75
CA SER A 173 32.08 22.65 5.92
C SER A 173 31.28 23.14 4.71
N SER A 174 31.57 22.57 3.55
CA SER A 174 30.83 22.81 2.32
C SER A 174 29.33 22.48 2.42
N LYS A 175 28.94 21.56 3.31
CA LYS A 175 27.55 21.08 3.43
C LYS A 175 26.73 21.80 4.50
N ILE A 176 27.34 22.16 5.63
CA ILE A 176 26.63 22.80 6.76
C ILE A 176 27.12 24.21 7.12
N GLY A 177 28.17 24.70 6.46
CA GLY A 177 28.77 25.99 6.77
C GLY A 177 29.67 25.94 8.02
N TRP A 178 29.56 26.95 8.87
CA TRP A 178 30.37 27.11 10.06
C TRP A 178 30.19 25.95 11.04
N PHE A 179 31.30 25.43 11.59
CA PHE A 179 31.28 24.48 12.69
C PHE A 179 32.47 24.69 13.64
N ALA A 180 32.37 24.15 14.85
CA ALA A 180 33.49 24.11 15.79
C ALA A 180 33.52 22.81 16.60
N ILE A 181 34.69 22.50 17.16
CA ILE A 181 34.91 21.40 18.10
C ILE A 181 35.35 22.00 19.43
N MET A 182 34.53 21.84 20.47
CA MET A 182 34.80 22.42 21.79
C MET A 182 36.05 21.80 22.43
N GLN A 183 36.93 22.64 22.96
CA GLN A 183 38.15 22.17 23.62
C GLN A 183 37.86 21.32 24.87
N SER A 184 36.84 21.67 25.64
CA SER A 184 36.57 21.05 26.94
C SER A 184 36.00 19.63 26.87
N CYS A 185 35.32 19.26 25.80
CA CYS A 185 34.57 18.00 25.70
C CYS A 185 34.59 17.35 24.30
N GLY A 186 35.22 18.00 23.32
CA GLY A 186 35.21 17.56 21.92
C GLY A 186 33.84 17.62 21.25
N ASN A 187 32.83 18.19 21.90
CA ASN A 187 31.49 18.31 21.31
C ASN A 187 31.54 19.16 20.04
N LEU A 188 30.86 18.67 19.01
CA LEU A 188 30.61 19.42 17.79
C LEU A 188 29.65 20.57 18.08
N VAL A 189 29.88 21.72 17.44
CA VAL A 189 29.02 22.89 17.46
C VAL A 189 28.72 23.30 16.03
N THR A 190 27.45 23.55 15.72
CA THR A 190 27.00 23.95 14.38
C THR A 190 25.98 25.09 14.46
N ASP A 191 25.85 25.88 13.40
CA ASP A 191 24.79 26.90 13.30
C ASP A 191 23.44 26.27 12.89
N ILE A 192 23.48 25.17 12.14
CA ILE A 192 22.30 24.45 11.65
C ILE A 192 22.42 22.95 11.93
N THR A 193 21.30 22.24 11.82
CA THR A 193 21.28 20.78 11.81
C THR A 193 21.35 20.29 10.36
N PRO A 194 21.88 19.08 10.09
CA PRO A 194 21.84 18.52 8.75
C PRO A 194 20.40 18.51 8.22
N PRO A 195 20.20 18.77 6.91
CA PRO A 195 18.87 18.68 6.32
C PRO A 195 18.31 17.27 6.52
N PRO A 196 16.99 17.13 6.76
CA PRO A 196 16.38 15.82 6.95
C PRO A 196 16.67 14.91 5.74
N PRO A 197 16.88 13.59 5.94
CA PRO A 197 17.10 12.68 4.84
C PRO A 197 15.91 12.73 3.87
N PRO A 198 16.14 12.60 2.55
CA PRO A 198 15.05 12.56 1.59
C PRO A 198 14.11 11.40 1.91
N PRO A 199 12.79 11.57 1.75
CA PRO A 199 11.83 10.52 2.04
C PRO A 199 12.08 9.28 1.17
N PRO A 200 11.88 8.07 1.71
CA PRO A 200 12.11 6.83 0.97
C PRO A 200 11.23 6.77 -0.29
N LYS A 201 11.80 6.26 -1.37
CA LYS A 201 11.11 6.02 -2.65
C LYS A 201 10.39 4.67 -2.66
N CYS A 202 9.36 4.56 -3.49
CA CYS A 202 8.59 3.34 -3.63
C CYS A 202 9.40 2.24 -4.35
N VAL A 203 9.35 1.02 -3.81
CA VAL A 203 10.14 -0.13 -4.29
C VAL A 203 9.73 -0.57 -5.70
N VAL A 204 8.45 -0.44 -6.05
CA VAL A 204 7.92 -0.86 -7.36
C VAL A 204 7.87 0.28 -8.38
N ASN A 205 8.04 1.54 -7.96
CA ASN A 205 8.08 2.71 -8.83
C ASN A 205 8.88 3.86 -8.19
N ASN A 206 10.12 4.10 -8.65
CA ASN A 206 11.02 5.11 -8.08
C ASN A 206 10.53 6.58 -8.19
N GLU A 207 9.50 6.85 -8.99
CA GLU A 207 8.90 8.17 -9.09
C GLU A 207 8.05 8.51 -7.86
N LEU A 208 7.45 7.49 -7.23
CA LEU A 208 6.58 7.61 -6.07
C LEU A 208 7.36 7.58 -4.75
N LEU A 209 6.77 8.17 -3.71
CA LEU A 209 7.24 7.99 -2.34
C LEU A 209 6.78 6.63 -1.79
N ALA A 210 7.52 6.05 -0.86
CA ALA A 210 7.12 4.80 -0.21
C ALA A 210 5.80 4.92 0.58
N SER A 211 5.45 6.14 1.01
CA SER A 211 4.19 6.45 1.67
C SER A 211 3.02 6.71 0.71
N ASP A 212 3.26 6.69 -0.59
CA ASP A 212 2.22 6.94 -1.60
C ASP A 212 1.20 5.79 -1.61
N GLU A 213 -0.09 6.11 -1.68
CA GLU A 213 -1.16 5.11 -1.70
C GLU A 213 -1.07 4.19 -2.93
N ASN A 214 -0.48 4.68 -4.02
CA ASN A 214 -0.25 3.93 -5.25
C ASN A 214 1.06 3.13 -5.23
N CYS A 215 1.86 3.21 -4.16
CA CYS A 215 3.01 2.34 -3.98
C CYS A 215 2.58 0.90 -3.62
N LYS A 216 1.92 0.24 -4.56
CA LYS A 216 1.39 -1.12 -4.41
C LYS A 216 1.90 -2.02 -5.54
N PRO A 217 2.34 -3.24 -5.23
CA PRO A 217 2.68 -4.21 -6.26
C PRO A 217 1.43 -4.69 -6.99
N CYS A 218 1.62 -5.12 -8.24
CA CYS A 218 0.62 -5.81 -9.02
C CYS A 218 0.30 -7.18 -8.35
N PRO A 219 -0.98 -7.54 -8.20
CA PRO A 219 -1.36 -8.84 -7.67
C PRO A 219 -0.68 -10.01 -8.43
N GLY A 220 0.00 -10.90 -7.70
CA GLY A 220 0.75 -12.00 -8.31
C GLY A 220 2.16 -11.66 -8.85
N ASN A 221 2.57 -10.39 -8.82
CA ASN A 221 3.95 -9.99 -9.13
C ASN A 221 4.43 -8.83 -8.22
N SER A 222 5.26 -9.15 -7.23
CA SER A 222 5.77 -8.20 -6.22
C SER A 222 6.73 -7.13 -6.77
N THR A 223 7.22 -7.30 -7.99
CA THR A 223 8.20 -6.38 -8.62
C THR A 223 7.54 -5.43 -9.62
N LEU A 224 6.32 -5.73 -10.04
CA LEU A 224 5.58 -4.93 -11.01
C LEU A 224 4.67 -3.95 -10.27
N TRP A 225 4.62 -2.70 -10.71
CA TRP A 225 3.69 -1.70 -10.17
C TRP A 225 2.24 -1.97 -10.62
N ILE A 226 1.26 -1.74 -9.74
CA ILE A 226 -0.16 -2.06 -9.96
C ILE A 226 -0.81 -1.34 -11.16
N ASP A 227 -0.33 -0.14 -11.48
CA ASP A 227 -0.81 0.66 -12.62
C ASP A 227 0.09 0.55 -13.85
N SER A 228 1.05 -0.38 -13.82
CA SER A 228 1.84 -0.69 -15.01
C SER A 228 0.95 -1.23 -16.13
N PRO A 229 1.18 -0.86 -17.40
CA PRO A 229 0.48 -1.43 -18.55
C PRO A 229 0.58 -2.96 -18.67
N ALA A 230 1.56 -3.58 -18.00
CA ALA A 230 1.72 -5.03 -17.96
C ALA A 230 0.84 -5.72 -16.87
N CYS A 231 0.27 -4.95 -15.93
CA CYS A 231 -0.60 -5.46 -14.86
C CYS A 231 -2.05 -5.56 -15.36
N ILE A 232 -2.33 -6.54 -16.23
CA ILE A 232 -3.65 -6.72 -16.87
C ILE A 232 -4.30 -8.06 -16.48
N PRO A 233 -5.65 -8.12 -16.43
CA PRO A 233 -6.36 -9.39 -16.32
C PRO A 233 -6.28 -10.18 -17.62
N ASN A 234 -6.36 -11.51 -17.54
CA ASN A 234 -6.45 -12.38 -18.71
C ASN A 234 -7.52 -13.44 -18.48
N ILE A 235 -8.73 -13.20 -19.01
CA ILE A 235 -9.91 -14.02 -18.73
C ILE A 235 -10.13 -15.03 -19.86
N ILE A 236 -10.09 -16.30 -19.51
CA ILE A 236 -10.38 -17.42 -20.40
C ILE A 236 -11.74 -18.01 -20.01
N LYS A 237 -12.61 -18.16 -21.00
CA LYS A 237 -13.93 -18.80 -20.84
C LYS A 237 -13.91 -20.14 -21.56
N SER A 238 -14.51 -21.16 -20.96
CA SER A 238 -14.68 -22.48 -21.59
C SER A 238 -15.95 -23.17 -21.13
N LYS A 239 -16.41 -24.11 -21.94
CA LYS A 239 -17.62 -24.90 -21.72
C LYS A 239 -17.40 -26.36 -22.04
N SER A 240 -18.07 -27.23 -21.28
CA SER A 240 -18.20 -28.66 -21.54
C SER A 240 -19.64 -29.12 -21.34
N ALA A 241 -20.02 -30.22 -21.99
CA ALA A 241 -21.35 -30.81 -21.87
C ALA A 241 -21.27 -32.34 -21.77
N THR A 242 -22.08 -32.91 -20.90
CA THR A 242 -22.15 -34.36 -20.69
C THR A 242 -23.59 -34.85 -20.72
N ASN A 243 -23.84 -35.94 -21.43
CA ASN A 243 -25.13 -36.61 -21.40
C ASN A 243 -25.14 -37.60 -20.23
N THR A 244 -25.77 -37.19 -19.12
CA THR A 244 -25.77 -37.92 -17.86
C THR A 244 -26.62 -39.19 -17.89
N THR A 245 -27.59 -39.28 -18.82
CA THR A 245 -28.44 -40.47 -19.02
C THR A 245 -27.82 -41.49 -19.98
N GLN A 246 -26.83 -41.08 -20.80
CA GLN A 246 -26.06 -41.96 -21.68
C GLN A 246 -24.64 -42.24 -21.16
N ALA A 247 -24.54 -42.74 -19.92
CA ALA A 247 -23.28 -43.10 -19.26
C ALA A 247 -22.28 -41.93 -19.13
N SER A 248 -22.79 -40.69 -18.97
CA SER A 248 -21.98 -39.47 -18.81
C SER A 248 -20.98 -39.22 -19.96
N LYS A 249 -21.34 -39.67 -21.17
CA LYS A 249 -20.53 -39.39 -22.38
C LYS A 249 -20.56 -37.90 -22.72
N ASN A 250 -19.54 -37.45 -23.45
CA ASN A 250 -19.53 -36.09 -24.01
C ASN A 250 -20.76 -35.91 -24.91
N ALA A 251 -21.59 -34.92 -24.59
CA ALA A 251 -22.87 -34.70 -25.26
C ALA A 251 -22.72 -34.40 -26.76
N SER A 252 -21.60 -33.81 -27.20
CA SER A 252 -21.37 -33.56 -28.64
C SER A 252 -21.01 -34.79 -29.46
N THR A 253 -20.76 -35.93 -28.80
CA THR A 253 -20.35 -37.19 -29.45
C THR A 253 -21.46 -38.22 -29.55
N VAL A 254 -22.62 -37.94 -28.97
CA VAL A 254 -23.79 -38.83 -28.96
C VAL A 254 -25.02 -38.07 -29.41
N VAL A 255 -25.96 -38.76 -30.03
CA VAL A 255 -27.28 -38.19 -30.34
C VAL A 255 -28.12 -38.24 -29.08
N ALA A 256 -28.57 -37.07 -28.62
CA ALA A 256 -29.43 -36.91 -27.44
C ALA A 256 -30.87 -37.30 -27.79
N LYS A 257 -31.49 -38.11 -26.92
CA LYS A 257 -32.83 -38.67 -27.12
C LYS A 257 -33.84 -37.97 -26.23
N ALA A 258 -35.13 -38.14 -26.55
CA ALA A 258 -36.22 -37.69 -25.68
C ALA A 258 -35.96 -38.10 -24.22
N SER A 259 -36.23 -37.19 -23.29
CA SER A 259 -36.00 -37.37 -21.86
C SER A 259 -34.53 -37.45 -21.38
N ASP A 260 -33.53 -37.40 -22.26
CA ASP A 260 -32.11 -37.35 -21.84
C ASP A 260 -31.80 -36.09 -21.02
N GLN A 261 -30.80 -36.19 -20.14
CA GLN A 261 -30.34 -35.05 -19.34
C GLN A 261 -28.93 -34.64 -19.73
N ILE A 262 -28.79 -33.39 -20.17
CA ILE A 262 -27.51 -32.79 -20.56
C ILE A 262 -27.06 -31.84 -19.44
N SER A 263 -25.92 -32.15 -18.84
CA SER A 263 -25.24 -31.31 -17.86
C SER A 263 -24.20 -30.44 -18.57
N TYR A 264 -24.43 -29.14 -18.56
CA TYR A 264 -23.52 -28.14 -19.11
C TYR A 264 -22.70 -27.52 -17.98
N THR A 265 -21.39 -27.47 -18.14
CA THR A 265 -20.47 -26.88 -17.17
C THR A 265 -19.68 -25.76 -17.83
N ILE A 266 -19.83 -24.55 -17.31
CA ILE A 266 -19.11 -23.34 -17.75
C ILE A 266 -17.98 -23.05 -16.77
N THR A 267 -16.84 -22.61 -17.31
CA THR A 267 -15.65 -22.28 -16.55
C THR A 267 -15.11 -20.93 -16.99
N VAL A 268 -14.80 -20.08 -16.01
CA VAL A 268 -14.03 -18.85 -16.20
C VAL A 268 -12.76 -18.92 -15.38
N GLU A 269 -11.65 -18.52 -15.99
CA GLU A 269 -10.32 -18.57 -15.38
C GLU A 269 -9.59 -17.27 -15.65
N ASN A 270 -8.93 -16.71 -14.63
CA ASN A 270 -8.10 -15.53 -14.77
C ASN A 270 -6.63 -15.92 -14.66
N ASN A 271 -5.95 -15.99 -15.82
CA ASN A 271 -4.52 -16.25 -15.90
C ASN A 271 -3.68 -14.96 -15.97
N GLY A 272 -4.29 -13.82 -15.63
CA GLY A 272 -3.64 -12.52 -15.60
C GLY A 272 -3.21 -12.11 -14.20
N LEU A 273 -2.70 -10.89 -14.08
CA LEU A 273 -2.13 -10.34 -12.85
C LEU A 273 -3.06 -9.34 -12.15
N LYS A 274 -4.28 -9.13 -12.66
CA LYS A 274 -5.24 -8.19 -12.08
C LYS A 274 -6.60 -8.86 -11.93
N SER A 275 -7.30 -8.55 -10.84
CA SER A 275 -8.69 -8.97 -10.63
C SER A 275 -9.59 -8.39 -11.72
N ASN A 276 -10.63 -9.12 -12.12
CA ASN A 276 -11.63 -8.60 -13.06
C ASN A 276 -13.06 -8.86 -12.56
N GLN A 277 -13.95 -7.88 -12.73
CA GLN A 277 -15.38 -8.05 -12.50
C GLN A 277 -16.01 -8.69 -13.74
N LEU A 278 -16.77 -9.76 -13.54
CA LEU A 278 -17.37 -10.52 -14.63
C LEU A 278 -18.85 -10.79 -14.36
N LYS A 279 -19.66 -10.51 -15.38
CA LYS A 279 -21.03 -10.98 -15.47
C LYS A 279 -21.04 -12.35 -16.14
N LEU A 280 -21.66 -13.34 -15.50
CA LEU A 280 -21.80 -14.68 -16.03
C LEU A 280 -23.23 -14.89 -16.53
N GLU A 281 -23.35 -15.15 -17.83
CA GLU A 281 -24.61 -15.34 -18.52
C GLU A 281 -24.50 -16.44 -19.58
N GLU A 282 -25.62 -17.10 -19.82
CA GLU A 282 -25.78 -18.20 -20.76
C GLU A 282 -27.02 -17.97 -21.62
N HIS A 283 -26.82 -17.87 -22.93
CA HIS A 283 -27.91 -17.74 -23.88
C HIS A 283 -28.44 -19.14 -24.23
N LEU A 284 -29.64 -19.45 -23.76
CA LEU A 284 -30.23 -20.78 -23.89
C LEU A 284 -31.35 -20.84 -24.93
N ALA A 285 -31.53 -19.80 -25.75
CA ALA A 285 -32.63 -19.72 -26.71
C ALA A 285 -32.73 -20.97 -27.60
N ASP A 286 -31.61 -21.40 -28.17
CA ASP A 286 -31.49 -22.58 -29.04
C ASP A 286 -31.65 -23.91 -28.26
N VAL A 287 -30.95 -24.03 -27.13
CA VAL A 287 -31.04 -25.20 -26.23
C VAL A 287 -32.47 -25.46 -25.74
N LEU A 288 -33.22 -24.41 -25.43
CA LEU A 288 -34.59 -24.50 -24.91
C LEU A 288 -35.64 -24.77 -26.00
N GLU A 289 -35.26 -24.84 -27.27
CA GLU A 289 -36.16 -25.30 -28.35
C GLU A 289 -36.51 -26.79 -28.19
N TYR A 290 -35.59 -27.60 -27.64
CA TYR A 290 -35.74 -29.05 -27.48
C TYR A 290 -35.72 -29.53 -26.04
N SER A 291 -35.42 -28.65 -25.10
CA SER A 291 -35.20 -29.02 -23.70
C SER A 291 -35.87 -28.05 -22.74
N THR A 292 -35.98 -28.50 -21.50
CA THR A 292 -36.41 -27.68 -20.36
C THR A 292 -35.31 -27.67 -19.33
N ILE A 293 -35.05 -26.52 -18.71
CA ILE A 293 -34.11 -26.46 -17.62
C ILE A 293 -34.70 -27.18 -16.39
N ILE A 294 -33.91 -28.04 -15.76
CA ILE A 294 -34.31 -28.78 -14.56
C ILE A 294 -33.43 -28.46 -13.35
N ASP A 295 -32.22 -27.94 -13.57
CA ASP A 295 -31.37 -27.36 -12.54
C ASP A 295 -30.67 -26.12 -13.10
N ASN A 296 -30.89 -24.98 -12.45
CA ASN A 296 -30.31 -23.70 -12.85
C ASN A 296 -28.89 -23.48 -12.32
N GLY A 297 -28.33 -24.39 -11.51
CA GLY A 297 -26.96 -24.26 -11.01
C GLY A 297 -26.74 -23.03 -10.14
N GLY A 298 -27.78 -22.59 -9.41
CA GLY A 298 -27.79 -21.34 -8.65
C GLY A 298 -28.00 -20.06 -9.48
N GLY A 299 -28.30 -20.19 -10.78
CA GLY A 299 -28.64 -19.06 -11.66
C GLY A 299 -30.14 -18.76 -11.72
N THR A 300 -30.47 -17.63 -12.33
CA THR A 300 -31.85 -17.19 -12.60
C THR A 300 -32.09 -17.15 -14.10
N LEU A 301 -33.08 -17.92 -14.57
CA LEU A 301 -33.50 -17.92 -15.98
C LEU A 301 -34.55 -16.83 -16.21
N ASP A 302 -34.23 -15.89 -17.09
CA ASP A 302 -35.21 -14.97 -17.67
C ASP A 302 -35.96 -15.69 -18.80
N LYS A 303 -37.28 -15.84 -18.63
CA LYS A 303 -38.14 -16.58 -19.56
C LYS A 303 -38.48 -15.79 -20.82
N ASP A 304 -38.33 -14.47 -20.80
CA ASP A 304 -38.62 -13.62 -21.96
C ASP A 304 -37.42 -13.58 -22.91
N THR A 305 -36.20 -13.55 -22.33
CA THR A 305 -34.95 -13.48 -23.11
C THR A 305 -34.25 -14.83 -23.28
N ASN A 306 -34.66 -15.87 -22.55
CA ASN A 306 -34.00 -17.18 -22.47
C ASN A 306 -32.53 -17.09 -22.05
N ILE A 307 -32.20 -16.15 -21.15
CA ILE A 307 -30.85 -15.97 -20.60
C ILE A 307 -30.81 -16.48 -19.17
N LEU A 308 -29.90 -17.43 -18.89
CA LEU A 308 -29.56 -17.86 -17.54
C LEU A 308 -28.42 -17.02 -17.01
N SER A 309 -28.60 -16.35 -15.88
CA SER A 309 -27.61 -15.43 -15.30
C SER A 309 -27.27 -15.77 -13.85
N TRP A 310 -26.03 -15.47 -13.44
CA TRP A 310 -25.57 -15.55 -12.06
C TRP A 310 -25.15 -14.17 -11.54
N PRO A 311 -25.05 -13.98 -10.21
CA PRO A 311 -24.52 -12.74 -9.65
C PRO A 311 -23.13 -12.39 -10.18
N ASP A 312 -22.85 -11.10 -10.29
CA ASP A 312 -21.53 -10.60 -10.67
C ASP A 312 -20.46 -11.15 -9.73
N ILE A 313 -19.34 -11.56 -10.31
CA ILE A 313 -18.20 -12.08 -9.56
C ILE A 313 -16.96 -11.23 -9.78
N THR A 314 -16.15 -11.13 -8.73
CA THR A 314 -14.76 -10.68 -8.85
C THR A 314 -13.88 -11.92 -9.02
N LEU A 315 -13.20 -12.02 -10.15
CA LEU A 315 -12.28 -13.12 -10.43
C LEU A 315 -10.84 -12.67 -10.17
N GLU A 316 -10.29 -13.15 -9.06
CA GLU A 316 -8.92 -12.85 -8.63
C GLU A 316 -7.86 -13.44 -9.58
N PRO A 317 -6.63 -12.92 -9.60
CA PRO A 317 -5.52 -13.49 -10.36
C PRO A 317 -5.30 -14.98 -10.02
N ASN A 318 -4.99 -15.78 -11.04
CA ASN A 318 -4.76 -17.23 -10.96
C ASN A 318 -5.90 -18.00 -10.30
N SER A 319 -7.14 -17.49 -10.40
CA SER A 319 -8.32 -18.14 -9.85
C SER A 319 -9.27 -18.61 -10.96
N LYS A 320 -10.04 -19.64 -10.65
CA LYS A 320 -11.02 -20.26 -11.53
C LYS A 320 -12.37 -20.36 -10.82
N GLN A 321 -13.45 -20.14 -11.56
CA GLN A 321 -14.81 -20.42 -11.11
C GLN A 321 -15.57 -21.25 -12.14
N THR A 322 -16.51 -22.06 -11.64
CA THR A 322 -17.31 -22.97 -12.45
C THR A 322 -18.78 -22.89 -12.04
N ARG A 323 -19.69 -23.03 -13.01
CA ARG A 323 -21.13 -23.25 -12.79
C ARG A 323 -21.59 -24.41 -13.64
N THR A 324 -22.57 -25.16 -13.13
CA THR A 324 -23.14 -26.31 -13.82
C THR A 324 -24.64 -26.19 -13.80
N PHE A 325 -25.28 -26.28 -14.96
CA PHE A 325 -26.73 -26.31 -15.10
C PHE A 325 -27.14 -27.54 -15.91
N ILE A 326 -28.37 -28.01 -15.69
CA ILE A 326 -28.85 -29.24 -16.31
C ILE A 326 -30.16 -28.96 -17.04
N VAL A 327 -30.21 -29.40 -18.29
CA VAL A 327 -31.43 -29.42 -19.09
C VAL A 327 -31.86 -30.85 -19.34
N ARG A 328 -33.17 -31.05 -19.47
CA ARG A 328 -33.77 -32.30 -19.87
C ARG A 328 -34.46 -32.13 -21.22
N LEU A 329 -34.12 -32.98 -22.18
CA LEU A 329 -34.81 -33.02 -23.47
C LEU A 329 -36.29 -33.32 -23.26
N MET A 330 -37.14 -32.66 -24.04
CA MET A 330 -38.60 -32.86 -23.98
C MET A 330 -38.96 -34.30 -24.34
N ASP A 331 -40.08 -34.79 -23.79
CA ASP A 331 -40.59 -36.13 -24.13
C ASP A 331 -41.09 -36.21 -25.58
N ALA A 332 -41.68 -35.11 -26.07
CA ALA A 332 -42.06 -34.93 -27.47
C ALA A 332 -41.16 -33.87 -28.10
N ILE A 333 -40.17 -34.32 -28.86
CA ILE A 333 -39.21 -33.44 -29.54
C ILE A 333 -39.91 -32.71 -30.70
N PRO A 334 -39.91 -31.36 -30.72
CA PRO A 334 -40.48 -30.60 -31.82
C PRO A 334 -39.74 -30.86 -33.14
N ALA A 335 -40.48 -31.03 -34.25
CA ALA A 335 -39.91 -31.29 -35.58
C ALA A 335 -40.17 -30.13 -36.57
N THR A 336 -40.64 -28.98 -36.10
CA THR A 336 -41.14 -27.89 -36.95
C THR A 336 -40.18 -26.71 -36.96
N ALA A 337 -39.45 -26.55 -38.07
CA ALA A 337 -38.59 -25.38 -38.32
C ALA A 337 -39.36 -24.06 -38.16
N LYS A 338 -38.84 -23.10 -37.39
CA LYS A 338 -39.43 -21.75 -37.28
C LYS A 338 -38.92 -20.83 -38.38
N GLY A 339 -39.69 -20.74 -39.48
CA GLY A 339 -39.66 -19.61 -40.42
C GLY A 339 -38.37 -19.40 -41.22
N LYS A 340 -38.44 -18.59 -42.29
CA LYS A 340 -37.30 -18.33 -43.21
C LYS A 340 -36.20 -17.43 -42.62
N SER A 341 -36.39 -16.88 -41.42
CA SER A 341 -35.53 -15.82 -40.86
C SER A 341 -34.39 -16.32 -39.97
N ASN A 342 -34.45 -17.56 -39.48
CA ASN A 342 -33.35 -18.19 -38.74
C ASN A 342 -33.27 -19.68 -39.13
N ASP A 343 -32.29 -20.03 -39.95
CA ASP A 343 -32.11 -21.39 -40.46
C ASP A 343 -31.52 -22.37 -39.44
N THR A 344 -31.00 -21.88 -38.31
CA THR A 344 -30.54 -22.73 -37.19
C THR A 344 -31.61 -22.97 -36.13
N SER A 345 -32.81 -22.40 -36.24
CA SER A 345 -33.90 -22.63 -35.27
C SER A 345 -34.68 -23.89 -35.64
N TYR A 346 -34.84 -24.79 -34.67
CA TYR A 346 -35.47 -26.10 -34.82
C TYR A 346 -34.78 -26.98 -35.90
N ASP A 347 -33.45 -26.92 -36.00
CA ASP A 347 -32.56 -27.65 -36.93
C ASP A 347 -32.03 -29.04 -36.46
N CYS A 348 -32.55 -29.54 -35.34
CA CYS A 348 -32.15 -30.74 -34.61
C CYS A 348 -30.75 -30.72 -33.96
N VAL A 349 -30.21 -29.54 -33.70
CA VAL A 349 -28.96 -29.36 -32.96
C VAL A 349 -29.20 -28.37 -31.82
N MET A 350 -28.82 -28.72 -30.60
CA MET A 350 -28.70 -27.76 -29.51
C MET A 350 -27.29 -27.17 -29.51
N THR A 351 -27.16 -25.97 -30.05
CA THR A 351 -25.94 -25.17 -30.08
C THR A 351 -25.91 -24.22 -28.89
N ASN A 352 -24.82 -24.26 -28.14
CA ASN A 352 -24.61 -23.28 -27.07
C ASN A 352 -23.14 -22.87 -26.96
N THR A 353 -22.92 -21.56 -26.78
CA THR A 353 -21.60 -20.96 -26.85
C THR A 353 -21.24 -20.21 -25.58
N PHE A 354 -20.09 -20.56 -25.00
CA PHE A 354 -19.46 -19.85 -23.89
C PHE A 354 -17.94 -20.00 -23.95
N GLY A 355 -17.27 -19.01 -24.55
CA GLY A 355 -15.86 -19.12 -24.93
C GLY A 355 -15.66 -20.04 -26.14
N ASN A 356 -16.09 -21.30 -26.03
CA ASN A 356 -16.24 -22.26 -27.12
C ASN A 356 -17.70 -22.67 -27.32
N SER A 357 -18.02 -23.18 -28.50
CA SER A 357 -19.35 -23.70 -28.87
C SER A 357 -19.43 -25.21 -28.62
N ILE A 358 -20.62 -25.67 -28.24
CA ILE A 358 -20.97 -27.08 -28.09
C ILE A 358 -22.26 -27.32 -28.85
N ASP A 359 -22.20 -28.30 -29.75
CA ASP A 359 -23.32 -28.72 -30.58
C ASP A 359 -23.73 -30.12 -30.13
N VAL A 360 -24.99 -30.28 -29.73
CA VAL A 360 -25.56 -31.57 -29.31
C VAL A 360 -26.63 -31.96 -30.31
N ASN A 361 -26.36 -33.00 -31.09
CA ASN A 361 -27.33 -33.55 -32.05
C ASN A 361 -28.53 -34.15 -31.30
N VAL A 362 -29.74 -33.83 -31.75
CA VAL A 362 -31.00 -34.29 -31.16
C VAL A 362 -31.67 -35.31 -32.08
N ASP A 363 -32.21 -36.38 -31.49
CA ASP A 363 -33.00 -37.42 -32.18
C ASP A 363 -34.40 -36.88 -32.52
N CYS A 364 -34.46 -36.00 -33.52
CA CYS A 364 -35.71 -35.44 -34.00
C CYS A 364 -36.57 -36.48 -34.73
N PRO A 365 -37.90 -36.37 -34.64
CA PRO A 365 -38.79 -37.09 -35.53
C PRO A 365 -38.46 -36.71 -36.98
N THR A 366 -38.34 -37.70 -37.85
CA THR A 366 -38.28 -37.41 -39.30
C THR A 366 -39.50 -36.57 -39.66
N PRO A 367 -39.33 -35.39 -40.28
CA PRO A 367 -40.47 -34.59 -40.71
C PRO A 367 -41.39 -35.51 -41.49
N LYS A 368 -42.67 -35.62 -41.09
CA LYS A 368 -43.65 -36.19 -42.01
C LYS A 368 -43.57 -35.27 -43.22
N VAL A 369 -43.14 -35.82 -44.35
CA VAL A 369 -43.35 -35.21 -45.66
C VAL A 369 -44.87 -35.18 -45.82
N ILE A 370 -45.51 -34.21 -45.18
CA ILE A 370 -46.74 -33.66 -45.72
C ILE A 370 -46.20 -33.03 -46.99
N GLU A 371 -46.29 -33.80 -48.08
CA GLU A 371 -46.24 -33.23 -49.41
C GLU A 371 -47.03 -31.94 -49.31
N THR A 372 -46.36 -30.83 -49.59
CA THR A 372 -47.01 -29.56 -49.86
C THR A 372 -47.87 -29.75 -51.10
N VAL A 373 -48.95 -30.53 -50.99
CA VAL A 373 -50.09 -30.47 -51.88
C VAL A 373 -50.79 -29.18 -51.47
N THR A 374 -50.30 -28.12 -52.12
CA THR A 374 -51.00 -26.86 -52.35
C THR A 374 -51.45 -26.09 -51.11
N ALA A 375 -50.55 -25.23 -50.63
CA ALA A 375 -50.94 -23.86 -50.28
C ALA A 375 -50.66 -22.91 -51.46
N GLU A 376 -50.93 -23.35 -52.69
CA GLU A 376 -51.50 -22.39 -53.62
C GLU A 376 -52.92 -22.20 -53.11
N LEU A 377 -53.27 -20.97 -52.67
CA LEU A 377 -54.65 -20.52 -52.69
C LEU A 377 -55.30 -21.09 -53.95
N PRO A 378 -56.53 -21.64 -53.93
CA PRO A 378 -57.15 -22.08 -55.17
C PRO A 378 -57.07 -20.89 -56.10
N LYS A 379 -56.28 -21.02 -57.18
CA LYS A 379 -56.35 -20.07 -58.27
C LYS A 379 -57.74 -20.29 -58.84
N THR A 380 -58.76 -19.66 -58.25
CA THR A 380 -59.89 -19.19 -59.04
C THR A 380 -59.22 -18.25 -60.02
N GLY A 381 -58.89 -18.78 -61.20
CA GLY A 381 -58.11 -18.05 -62.18
C GLY A 381 -58.78 -16.70 -62.36
N ALA A 382 -58.00 -15.63 -62.50
CA ALA A 382 -58.56 -14.29 -62.72
C ALA A 382 -59.66 -14.31 -63.79
N THR A 383 -59.54 -15.21 -64.77
CA THR A 383 -60.53 -15.56 -65.78
C THR A 383 -61.89 -16.03 -65.22
N GLU A 384 -61.95 -16.96 -64.27
CA GLU A 384 -63.21 -17.49 -63.73
C GLU A 384 -63.96 -16.46 -62.87
N ASN A 385 -63.23 -15.70 -62.04
CA ASN A 385 -63.83 -14.62 -61.24
C ASN A 385 -64.27 -13.43 -62.11
N MET A 386 -63.54 -13.12 -63.18
CA MET A 386 -63.98 -12.13 -64.18
C MET A 386 -65.21 -12.61 -64.95
N LEU A 387 -65.29 -13.91 -65.29
CA LEU A 387 -66.46 -14.47 -65.96
C LEU A 387 -67.70 -14.44 -65.05
N PHE A 388 -67.55 -14.81 -63.78
CA PHE A 388 -68.63 -14.77 -62.79
C PHE A 388 -69.11 -13.34 -62.52
N MET A 389 -68.19 -12.37 -62.34
CA MET A 389 -68.56 -10.96 -62.24
C MET A 389 -69.25 -10.44 -63.50
N GLY A 390 -68.79 -10.83 -64.69
CA GLY A 390 -69.41 -10.45 -65.96
C GLY A 390 -70.86 -10.95 -66.09
N ILE A 391 -71.13 -12.19 -65.69
CA ILE A 391 -72.49 -12.77 -65.70
C ILE A 391 -73.39 -12.05 -64.69
N VAL A 392 -72.92 -11.85 -63.45
CA VAL A 392 -73.70 -11.14 -62.42
C VAL A 392 -73.99 -9.69 -62.82
N PHE A 393 -73.02 -8.99 -63.41
CA PHE A 393 -73.19 -7.62 -63.90
C PHE A 393 -74.17 -7.54 -65.08
N SER A 394 -74.14 -8.53 -65.98
CA SER A 394 -75.09 -8.63 -67.10
C SER A 394 -76.53 -8.84 -66.62
N ILE A 395 -76.72 -9.69 -65.62
CA ILE A 395 -78.03 -9.92 -64.99
C ILE A 395 -78.51 -8.64 -64.28
N ALA A 396 -77.63 -7.95 -63.55
CA ALA A 396 -77.97 -6.69 -62.88
C ALA A 396 -78.37 -5.59 -63.88
N ILE A 397 -77.64 -5.44 -65.00
CA ILE A 397 -77.99 -4.52 -66.08
C ILE A 397 -79.35 -4.88 -66.69
N TYR A 398 -79.60 -6.17 -66.95
CA TYR A 398 -80.88 -6.62 -67.48
C TYR A 398 -82.04 -6.23 -66.58
N PHE A 399 -81.97 -6.51 -65.27
CA PHE A 399 -83.02 -6.14 -64.32
C PHE A 399 -83.18 -4.62 -64.18
N TYR A 400 -82.08 -3.86 -64.20
CA TYR A 400 -82.12 -2.40 -64.19
C TYR A 400 -82.80 -1.82 -65.45
N ALA A 401 -82.45 -2.32 -66.63
CA ALA A 401 -83.06 -1.94 -67.89
C ALA A 401 -84.54 -2.34 -67.95
N ARG A 402 -84.88 -3.56 -67.54
CA ARG A 402 -86.26 -4.07 -67.42
C ARG A 402 -87.08 -3.17 -66.49
N THR A 403 -86.53 -2.79 -65.35
CA THR A 403 -87.22 -1.89 -64.38
C THR A 403 -87.48 -0.51 -64.99
N ARG A 404 -86.53 0.03 -65.77
CA ARG A 404 -86.72 1.30 -66.49
C ARG A 404 -87.73 1.18 -67.63
N GLN A 405 -87.72 0.07 -68.36
CA GLN A 405 -88.70 -0.22 -69.40
C GLN A 405 -90.10 -0.29 -68.80
N VAL A 406 -90.31 -1.04 -67.71
CA VAL A 406 -91.59 -1.10 -67.00
C VAL A 406 -92.02 0.28 -66.49
N LYS A 407 -91.09 1.11 -65.97
CA LYS A 407 -91.42 2.50 -65.62
C LYS A 407 -91.85 3.35 -66.83
N LYS A 408 -91.25 3.15 -68.01
CA LYS A 408 -91.68 3.82 -69.25
C LYS A 408 -93.02 3.28 -69.75
N GLU A 409 -93.26 1.98 -69.67
CA GLU A 409 -94.53 1.33 -70.03
C GLU A 409 -95.66 1.79 -69.10
N VAL A 410 -95.45 1.82 -67.79
CA VAL A 410 -96.41 2.38 -66.83
C VAL A 410 -96.62 3.87 -67.08
N ARG A 411 -95.58 4.63 -67.43
CA ARG A 411 -95.73 6.06 -67.77
C ARG A 411 -96.50 6.28 -69.07
N LEU A 412 -96.34 5.41 -70.07
CA LEU A 412 -97.10 5.41 -71.32
C LEU A 412 -98.54 4.96 -71.11
N ILE A 413 -98.80 3.90 -70.32
CA ILE A 413 -100.14 3.47 -69.93
C ILE A 413 -100.84 4.58 -69.15
N ARG A 414 -100.17 5.24 -68.21
CA ARG A 414 -100.75 6.36 -67.45
C ARG A 414 -100.96 7.61 -68.30
N LYS A 415 -100.13 7.81 -69.34
CA LYS A 415 -100.33 8.87 -70.33
C LYS A 415 -101.53 8.55 -71.24
N ASN A 416 -101.60 7.36 -71.81
CA ASN A 416 -102.69 6.93 -72.71
C ASN A 416 -104.02 6.71 -71.99
N ALA A 417 -104.01 6.26 -70.72
CA ALA A 417 -105.21 6.18 -69.88
C ALA A 417 -105.75 7.57 -69.51
N ASN A 418 -104.90 8.60 -69.47
CA ASN A 418 -105.31 9.98 -69.21
C ASN A 418 -105.52 10.82 -70.49
N THR A 419 -105.09 10.36 -71.68
CA THR A 419 -105.31 11.04 -72.97
C THR A 419 -106.29 10.33 -73.91
N GLY A 420 -106.89 9.21 -73.49
CA GLY A 420 -108.08 8.63 -74.16
C GLY A 420 -107.88 8.27 -75.64
N THR A 421 -106.80 7.58 -75.98
CA THR A 421 -106.59 6.97 -77.32
C THR A 421 -105.71 5.74 -77.19
N ILE A 422 -106.22 4.58 -77.65
CA ILE A 422 -105.46 3.35 -77.88
C ILE A 422 -104.66 3.51 -79.17
#